data_AF-A0A2V8MWX8-F1
#
_entry.id   AF-A0A2V8MWX8-F1
#
_cell.length_a   1.000
_cell.length_b   1.000
_cell.length_c   1.000
_cell.angle_alpha   90.00
_cell.angle_beta   90.00
_cell.angle_gamma   90.00
#
_symmetry.space_group_name_H-M   'P 1'
#
loop_
_entity.id
_entity.type
_entity.pdbx_description
1 polymer ?
#
loop_
_entity_poly.entity_id
_entity_poly.type
_entity_poly.pdbx_seq_one_letter_code
_entity_poly.pdbx_strand_id
1 'polypeptide(L)' 'MGRTRILKVETLEQATKLRTFGCAEGQGFFFSKPIPVDKADQLLRETAPLVPTGNYYGNVESIASRFVA' A
#
# COMPACT_ATOMS: atom_id res chain seq x y z
N MET A 1 -12.52 -1.33 -16.12
CA MET A 1 -11.19 -0.70 -16.27
C MET A 1 -10.32 -1.22 -15.13
N GLY A 2 -9.30 -2.01 -15.43
CA GLY A 2 -8.56 -2.81 -14.43
C GLY A 2 -7.73 -1.96 -13.48
N ARG A 3 -7.56 -2.44 -12.23
CA ARG A 3 -6.70 -1.83 -11.21
C ARG A 3 -5.24 -1.99 -11.64
N THR A 4 -4.72 -1.04 -12.42
CA THR A 4 -3.32 -1.05 -12.81
C THR A 4 -2.48 -0.59 -11.61
N ARG A 5 -1.84 -1.54 -10.93
CA ARG A 5 -0.80 -1.26 -9.93
C ARG A 5 0.51 -0.99 -10.66
N ILE A 6 1.21 0.08 -10.28
CA ILE A 6 2.46 0.46 -10.93
C ILE A 6 3.65 0.03 -10.10
N LEU A 7 4.63 -0.57 -10.76
CA LEU A 7 5.90 -0.97 -10.17
C LEU A 7 7.00 0.02 -10.59
N LYS A 8 8.00 0.19 -9.71
CA LYS A 8 9.26 0.92 -9.97
C LYS A 8 9.12 2.45 -10.13
N VAL A 9 8.33 3.09 -9.27
CA VAL A 9 8.36 4.56 -9.13
C VAL A 9 9.60 5.00 -8.35
N GLU A 10 10.45 5.82 -8.95
CA GLU A 10 11.72 6.29 -8.36
C GLU A 10 11.72 7.80 -8.08
N THR A 11 10.88 8.57 -8.77
CA THR A 11 10.81 10.03 -8.62
C THR A 11 9.38 10.56 -8.40
N LEU A 12 9.29 11.77 -7.82
CA LEU A 12 8.03 12.49 -7.65
C LEU A 12 7.36 12.83 -8.99
N GLU A 13 8.15 13.15 -10.01
CA GLU A 13 7.65 13.47 -11.35
C GLU A 13 6.94 12.26 -11.97
N GLN A 14 7.55 11.07 -11.87
CA GLN A 14 6.92 9.82 -12.28
C GLN A 14 5.62 9.59 -11.51
N ALA A 15 5.64 9.72 -10.18
CA ALA A 15 4.46 9.54 -9.34
C ALA A 15 3.32 10.48 -9.75
N THR A 16 3.63 11.74 -10.04
CA THR A 16 2.66 12.77 -10.43
C THR A 16 2.05 12.46 -11.78
N LYS A 17 2.88 12.15 -12.78
CA LYS A 17 2.42 11.78 -14.12
C LYS A 17 1.55 10.53 -14.09
N LEU A 18 1.92 9.53 -13.29
CA LEU A 18 1.16 8.29 -13.15
C LEU A 18 -0.18 8.47 -12.44
N ARG A 19 -0.26 9.39 -11.46
CA ARG A 19 -1.53 9.81 -10.85
C ARG A 19 -2.48 10.41 -11.89
N THR A 20 -1.97 11.22 -12.83
CA THR A 20 -2.81 11.80 -13.89
C THR A 20 -3.40 10.76 -14.85
N PHE A 21 -2.79 9.57 -14.95
CA PHE A 21 -3.33 8.45 -15.73
C PHE A 21 -4.35 7.59 -14.96
N GLY A 22 -4.75 7.99 -13.76
CA GLY A 22 -5.78 7.29 -12.98
C GLY A 22 -5.26 6.07 -12.20
N CYS A 23 -3.94 5.95 -12.01
CA CYS A 23 -3.39 4.88 -11.21
C CYS A 23 -3.48 5.22 -9.71
N ALA A 24 -4.26 4.43 -8.98
CA ALA A 24 -4.53 4.63 -7.56
C ALA A 24 -3.46 4.01 -6.64
N GLU A 25 -2.74 2.99 -7.13
CA GLU A 25 -1.73 2.25 -6.38
C GLU A 25 -0.38 2.28 -7.10
N GLY A 26 0.69 2.58 -6.36
CA GLY A 26 2.05 2.59 -6.86
C GLY A 26 3.03 2.02 -5.84
N GLN A 27 4.08 1.37 -6.33
CA GLN A 27 5.19 0.83 -5.56
C GLN A 27 6.51 1.23 -6.22
N GLY A 28 7.52 1.49 -5.40
CA GLY A 28 8.87 1.76 -5.89
C GLY A 28 9.74 2.43 -4.83
N PHE A 29 11.00 2.63 -5.19
CA PHE A 29 12.03 3.18 -4.31
C PHE A 29 11.70 4.60 -3.82
N PHE A 30 10.90 5.34 -4.57
CA PHE A 30 10.37 6.64 -4.17
C PHE A 30 9.52 6.57 -2.89
N PHE A 31 8.75 5.49 -2.72
CA PHE A 31 7.88 5.31 -1.57
C PHE A 31 8.61 4.64 -0.40
N SER A 32 9.28 3.53 -0.67
CA SER A 32 10.12 2.83 0.30
C SER A 32 11.12 1.94 -0.44
N LYS A 33 12.32 1.82 0.12
CA LYS A 33 13.24 0.76 -0.27
C LYS A 33 12.65 -0.61 0.11
N PRO A 34 13.11 -1.73 -0.50
CA PRO A 34 12.82 -3.05 0.02
C PRO A 34 13.21 -3.14 1.49
N ILE A 35 12.26 -3.53 2.34
CA ILE A 35 12.45 -3.66 3.78
C ILE A 35 12.54 -5.13 4.17
N PRO A 36 13.28 -5.46 5.24
CA PRO A 36 13.21 -6.76 5.88
C PRO A 36 11.80 -7.08 6.40
N VAL A 37 11.46 -8.37 6.46
CA VAL A 37 10.11 -8.83 6.87
C VAL A 37 9.73 -8.37 8.28
N ASP A 38 10.68 -8.37 9.21
CA ASP A 38 10.53 -7.93 10.60
C ASP A 38 10.30 -6.42 10.74
N LYS A 39 10.49 -5.65 9.66
CA LYS A 39 10.30 -4.20 9.62
C LYS A 39 8.99 -3.77 8.96
N ALA A 40 8.24 -4.70 8.35
CA ALA A 40 6.99 -4.38 7.68
C ALA A 40 5.94 -3.79 8.63
N ASP A 41 5.74 -4.42 9.78
CA ASP A 41 4.76 -3.96 10.77
C ASP A 41 5.11 -2.58 11.31
N GLN A 42 6.40 -2.32 11.53
CA GLN A 42 6.88 -1.02 11.97
C GLN A 42 6.58 0.07 10.93
N LEU A 43 6.91 -0.18 9.66
CA LEU A 43 6.64 0.76 8.58
C LEU A 43 5.15 1.07 8.46
N LEU A 44 4.29 0.05 8.57
CA LEU A 44 2.83 0.24 8.52
C LEU A 44 2.33 1.11 9.67
N ARG A 45 2.84 0.93 10.89
CA ARG A 45 2.46 1.75 12.05
C ARG A 45 2.88 3.21 11.91
N GLU A 46 4.05 3.45 11.31
CA GLU A 46 4.61 4.80 11.14
C GLU A 46 3.97 5.56 9.96
N THR A 47 3.51 4.85 8.93
CA THR A 47 3.06 5.47 7.67
C THR A 47 1.56 5.37 7.42
N ALA A 48 0.83 4.53 8.19
CA ALA A 48 -0.61 4.47 8.08
C ALA A 48 -1.21 5.86 8.42
N PRO A 49 -2.14 6.37 7.60
CA PRO A 49 -2.90 7.55 7.99
C PRO A 49 -3.55 7.28 9.35
N LEU A 50 -3.53 8.25 10.27
CA LEU A 50 -4.29 8.20 11.50
C LEU A 50 -5.79 8.27 11.16
N VAL A 51 -6.36 7.15 10.68
CA VAL A 51 -7.80 6.99 10.55
C VAL A 51 -8.31 6.71 11.96
N PRO A 52 -9.33 7.44 12.47
CA PRO A 52 -9.96 7.11 13.74
C PRO A 52 -10.36 5.63 13.70
N THR A 53 -9.97 4.86 14.72
CA THR A 53 -10.21 3.41 14.81
C THR A 53 -11.70 3.12 15.01
N GLY A 54 -12.49 3.32 13.97
CA GLY A 54 -13.81 2.71 13.85
C GLY A 54 -13.65 1.29 13.31
N ASN A 55 -13.74 0.30 14.20
CA ASN A 55 -14.00 -1.12 13.87
C ASN A 55 -13.03 -1.88 12.93
N TYR A 56 -11.72 -1.62 12.98
CA TYR A 56 -10.72 -2.44 12.24
C TYR A 56 -10.54 -3.89 12.75
N TYR A 57 -11.07 -4.23 13.94
CA TYR A 57 -10.94 -5.58 14.53
C TYR A 57 -12.10 -6.53 14.17
N GLY A 58 -13.16 -6.07 13.50
CA GLY A 58 -14.35 -6.90 13.21
C GLY A 58 -14.19 -7.86 12.03
N ASN A 59 -13.07 -7.84 11.33
CA ASN A 59 -12.93 -8.40 9.98
C ASN A 59 -11.65 -9.23 9.78
N VAL A 60 -10.91 -9.56 10.85
CA VAL A 60 -9.74 -10.45 10.75
C VAL A 60 -10.11 -11.84 10.23
N GLU A 61 -11.26 -12.39 10.63
CA GLU A 61 -11.76 -13.67 10.10
C GLU A 61 -12.15 -13.59 8.61
N SER A 62 -12.68 -12.44 8.18
CA SER A 62 -13.04 -12.19 6.78
C SER A 62 -11.82 -12.05 5.87
N ILE A 63 -10.72 -11.49 6.39
CA ILE A 63 -9.44 -11.36 5.65
C ILE A 63 -8.73 -12.70 5.56
N ALA A 64 -8.67 -13.47 6.65
CA ALA A 64 -8.04 -14.80 6.66
C ALA A 64 -8.71 -15.76 5.64
N SER A 65 -10.03 -15.65 5.50
CA SER A 65 -10.82 -16.42 4.53
C SER A 65 -10.55 -16.09 3.05
N ARG A 66 -9.79 -15.01 2.76
CA ARG A 66 -9.42 -14.61 1.39
C ARG A 66 -8.02 -15.07 0.98
N PHE A 67 -7.22 -15.58 1.91
CA PHE A 67 -5.87 -16.09 1.66
C PHE A 67 -5.79 -17.62 1.69
N VAL A 68 -6.89 -18.31 2.03
CA VAL A 68 -7.04 -19.75 1.83
C VAL A 68 -7.95 -19.99 0.62
N ALA A 69 -7.34 -20.05 -0.56
CA ALA A 69 -7.84 -20.71 -1.77
C ALA A 69 -6.66 -20.97 -2.70
#